data_AF-A0A957SLV2-F1
#
_entry.id   AF-A0A957SLV2-F1
#
_cell.length_a   1.000
_cell.length_b   1.000
_cell.length_c   1.000
_cell.angle_alpha   90.00
_cell.angle_beta   90.00
_cell.angle_gamma   90.00
#
_symmetry.space_group_name_H-M   'P 1'
#
loop_
_entity.id
_entity.type
_entity.pdbx_description
1 polymer ?
#
loop_
_entity_poly.entity_id
_entity_poly.type
_entity_poly.pdbx_seq_one_letter_code
_entity_poly.pdbx_strand_id
1 'polypeptide(L)'
;MSPFNDVTAEVIQIANELRSLGTVGRYYAENPYQVERNEKVMRLAARLLGLVETRDLAELERFFFDDLVTVTPLAVVDTAVFDAEGRLLLMQRTDDHLWAIPGGGCEVNELPAAGGAREVLEETGYTVEVTDLIGIFDSRFSGTRT
;
A
#
# COMPACT_ATOMS: atom_id res chain seq x y z
N MET A 1 22.76 1.97 9.38
CA MET A 1 22.83 2.56 8.03
C MET A 1 21.46 3.12 7.72
N SER A 2 21.39 4.34 7.19
CA SER A 2 20.14 4.95 6.78
C SER A 2 19.42 4.02 5.77
N PRO A 3 18.11 3.74 5.91
CA PRO A 3 17.36 2.95 4.93
C PRO A 3 17.28 3.64 3.56
N PHE A 4 17.79 4.88 3.44
CA PHE A 4 17.68 5.77 2.28
C PHE A 4 18.85 5.71 1.29
N ASN A 5 19.71 4.69 1.32
CA ASN A 5 20.82 4.54 0.34
C ASN A 5 20.65 3.34 -0.60
N ASP A 6 19.41 2.83 -0.77
CA ASP A 6 19.12 1.84 -1.79
C ASP A 6 18.65 2.53 -3.07
N VAL A 7 19.53 2.60 -4.07
CA VAL A 7 19.26 3.14 -5.40
C VAL A 7 18.02 2.48 -6.02
N THR A 8 17.79 1.20 -5.73
CA THR A 8 16.61 0.45 -6.19
C THR A 8 15.33 1.09 -5.67
N ALA A 9 15.26 1.34 -4.36
CA ALA A 9 14.10 1.95 -3.72
C ALA A 9 13.83 3.37 -4.24
N GLU A 10 14.88 4.16 -4.45
CA GLU A 10 14.77 5.52 -5.00
C GLU A 10 14.22 5.50 -6.44
N VAL A 11 14.73 4.61 -7.30
CA VAL A 11 14.22 4.45 -8.67
C VAL A 11 12.75 4.03 -8.68
N ILE A 12 12.34 3.10 -7.81
CA ILE A 12 10.94 2.69 -7.67
C ILE A 12 10.05 3.87 -7.27
N GLN A 13 10.49 4.69 -6.30
CA GLN A 13 9.74 5.87 -5.87
C GLN A 13 9.55 6.89 -7.00
N ILE A 14 10.63 7.23 -7.70
CA ILE A 14 10.58 8.16 -8.84
C ILE A 14 9.67 7.62 -9.94
N ALA A 15 9.78 6.33 -10.27
CA ALA A 15 8.94 5.71 -11.29
C ALA A 15 7.45 5.76 -10.91
N ASN A 16 7.11 5.47 -9.65
CA ASN A 16 5.73 5.57 -9.17
C ASN A 16 5.20 7.01 -9.19
N GLU A 17 6.02 7.99 -8.83
CA GLU A 17 5.64 9.41 -8.91
C GLU A 17 5.37 9.84 -10.36
N LEU A 18 6.27 9.49 -11.29
CA LEU A 18 6.10 9.77 -12.72
C LEU A 18 4.85 9.09 -13.29
N ARG A 19 4.59 7.83 -12.91
CA ARG A 19 3.35 7.13 -13.29
C ARG A 19 2.13 7.91 -12.80
N SER A 20 2.11 8.33 -11.53
CA SER A 20 1.00 9.09 -10.95
C SER A 20 0.75 10.40 -11.71
N LEU A 21 1.80 11.19 -11.94
CA LEU A 21 1.73 12.44 -12.70
C LEU A 21 1.24 12.24 -14.14
N GLY A 22 1.78 11.23 -14.84
CA GLY A 22 1.34 10.90 -16.20
C GLY A 22 -0.12 10.43 -16.25
N THR A 23 -0.56 9.66 -15.26
CA THR A 23 -1.95 9.15 -15.18
C THR A 23 -2.94 10.30 -14.97
N VAL A 24 -2.68 11.16 -13.96
CA VAL A 24 -3.51 12.33 -13.67
C VAL A 24 -3.49 13.32 -14.84
N GLY A 25 -2.32 13.60 -15.40
CA GLY A 25 -2.17 14.51 -16.54
C GLY A 25 -2.86 13.99 -17.80
N ARG A 26 -2.89 12.67 -18.02
CA ARG A 26 -3.67 12.04 -19.09
C ARG A 26 -5.18 12.21 -18.85
N TYR A 27 -5.64 11.98 -17.62
CA TYR A 27 -7.06 12.08 -17.27
C TYR A 27 -7.62 13.48 -17.53
N TYR A 28 -6.85 14.53 -17.22
CA TYR A 28 -7.24 15.92 -17.43
C TYR A 28 -6.77 16.52 -18.77
N ALA A 29 -6.27 15.70 -19.70
CA ALA A 29 -5.77 16.20 -20.98
C ALA A 29 -6.91 16.75 -21.86
N GLU A 30 -6.71 17.96 -22.39
CA GLU A 30 -7.70 18.66 -23.22
C GLU A 30 -7.48 18.45 -24.73
N ASN A 31 -6.34 17.88 -25.12
CA ASN A 31 -6.00 17.64 -26.53
C ASN A 31 -5.09 16.42 -26.74
N PRO A 32 -5.01 15.89 -27.99
CA PRO A 32 -4.24 14.69 -28.30
C PRO A 32 -2.74 14.81 -27.98
N TYR A 33 -2.14 16.01 -28.10
CA TYR A 33 -0.73 16.21 -27.78
C TYR A 33 -0.45 16.09 -26.28
N GLN A 34 -1.36 16.57 -25.43
CA GLN A 34 -1.26 16.40 -23.98
C GLN A 34 -1.45 14.93 -23.60
N VAL A 35 -2.39 14.23 -24.23
CA VAL A 35 -2.57 12.78 -24.09
C VAL A 35 -1.26 12.05 -24.40
N GLU A 36 -0.68 12.26 -25.58
CA GLU A 36 0.53 11.58 -26.03
C GLU A 36 1.73 11.85 -25.10
N ARG A 37 1.89 13.11 -24.65
CA ARG A 37 2.96 13.49 -23.73
C ARG A 37 2.85 12.78 -22.39
N ASN A 38 1.65 12.71 -21.83
CA ASN A 38 1.42 12.03 -20.55
C ASN A 38 1.58 10.51 -20.67
N GLU A 39 1.11 9.89 -21.75
CA GLU A 39 1.41 8.47 -22.02
C GLU A 39 2.90 8.22 -22.13
N LYS A 40 3.66 9.14 -22.75
CA LYS A 40 5.12 9.02 -22.82
C LYS A 40 5.78 9.08 -21.45
N VAL A 41 5.28 9.91 -20.53
CA VAL A 41 5.74 9.93 -19.12
C VAL A 41 5.49 8.57 -18.46
N MET A 42 4.30 7.99 -18.64
CA MET A 42 3.96 6.68 -18.09
C MET A 42 4.85 5.55 -18.66
N ARG A 43 5.16 5.55 -19.97
CA ARG A 43 6.10 4.59 -20.58
C ARG A 43 7.52 4.74 -20.02
N LEU A 44 7.99 5.97 -19.80
CA LEU A 44 9.29 6.21 -19.17
C LEU A 44 9.32 5.71 -17.72
N ALA A 45 8.23 5.88 -16.98
CA ALA A 45 8.08 5.33 -15.63
C ALA A 45 8.12 3.79 -15.62
N ALA A 46 7.38 3.12 -16.53
CA ALA A 46 7.41 1.67 -16.67
C ALA A 46 8.83 1.16 -16.99
N ARG A 47 9.55 1.88 -17.87
CA ARG A 47 10.94 1.57 -18.18
C ARG A 47 11.86 1.69 -16.97
N LEU A 48 11.68 2.72 -16.12
CA LEU A 48 12.47 2.87 -14.89
C LEU A 48 12.25 1.68 -13.93
N LEU A 49 11.00 1.24 -13.72
CA LEU A 49 10.72 0.04 -12.92
C LEU A 49 11.36 -1.21 -13.52
N GLY A 50 11.25 -1.41 -14.84
CA GLY A 50 11.85 -2.55 -15.53
C GLY A 50 13.38 -2.61 -15.48
N LEU A 51 14.07 -1.53 -15.07
CA LEU A 51 15.51 -1.54 -14.84
C LEU A 51 15.91 -2.15 -13.49
N VAL A 52 15.00 -2.15 -12.52
CA VAL A 52 15.29 -2.51 -11.12
C VAL A 52 14.48 -3.72 -10.64
N GLU A 53 13.48 -4.12 -11.41
CA GLU A 53 12.66 -5.30 -11.16
C GLU A 53 12.85 -6.35 -12.26
N THR A 54 12.47 -7.60 -11.96
CA THR A 54 12.54 -8.73 -12.90
C THR A 54 11.32 -8.84 -13.84
N ARG A 55 10.44 -7.82 -13.85
CA ARG A 55 9.21 -7.81 -14.66
C ARG A 55 9.51 -7.39 -16.10
N ASP A 56 8.79 -7.99 -17.05
CA ASP A 56 8.90 -7.62 -18.46
C ASP A 56 8.32 -6.21 -18.72
N LEU A 57 8.97 -5.44 -19.60
CA LEU A 57 8.55 -4.07 -19.87
C LEU A 57 7.16 -4.00 -20.52
N ALA A 58 6.82 -4.92 -21.42
CA ALA A 58 5.50 -4.92 -22.05
C ALA A 58 4.40 -5.26 -21.05
N GLU A 59 4.70 -6.13 -20.08
CA GLU A 59 3.81 -6.42 -18.96
C GLU A 59 3.62 -5.19 -18.06
N LEU A 60 4.69 -4.48 -17.71
CA LEU A 60 4.64 -3.24 -16.92
C LEU A 60 3.85 -2.13 -17.62
N GLU A 61 4.08 -1.92 -18.92
CA GLU A 61 3.32 -0.95 -19.70
C GLU A 61 1.84 -1.29 -19.72
N ARG A 62 1.49 -2.55 -20.02
CA ARG A 62 0.09 -3.01 -19.98
C ARG A 62 -0.54 -2.72 -18.62
N PHE A 63 0.12 -3.09 -17.53
CA PHE A 63 -0.36 -2.83 -16.17
C PHE A 63 -0.59 -1.33 -15.90
N PHE A 64 0.28 -0.45 -16.41
CA PHE A 64 0.15 1.00 -16.21
C PHE A 64 -1.03 1.60 -16.99
N PHE A 65 -1.35 1.06 -18.17
CA PHE A 65 -2.40 1.58 -19.05
C PHE A 65 -3.77 0.93 -18.84
N ASP A 66 -3.83 -0.27 -18.26
CA ASP A 66 -5.08 -0.96 -17.91
C ASP A 66 -5.73 -0.37 -16.66
N ASP A 67 -4.94 0.20 -15.74
CA ASP A 67 -5.42 0.86 -14.52
C ASP A 67 -4.96 2.32 -14.44
N LEU A 68 -5.82 3.19 -14.97
CA LEU A 68 -5.66 4.65 -15.01
C LEU A 68 -6.24 5.35 -13.78
N VAL A 69 -6.71 4.61 -12.77
CA VAL A 69 -7.09 5.22 -11.49
C VAL A 69 -5.79 5.51 -10.73
N THR A 70 -5.68 6.67 -10.10
CA THR A 70 -4.53 7.00 -9.27
C THR A 70 -4.38 5.91 -8.20
N VAL A 71 -3.27 5.18 -8.24
CA VAL A 71 -2.94 4.17 -7.24
C VAL A 71 -2.77 4.87 -5.90
N THR A 72 -3.67 4.63 -4.95
CA THR A 72 -3.54 5.06 -3.56
C THR A 72 -2.85 3.97 -2.74
N PRO A 73 -2.18 4.31 -1.63
CA PRO A 73 -1.76 3.29 -0.66
C PRO A 73 -2.91 2.37 -0.27
N LEU A 74 -2.62 1.08 -0.08
CA LEU A 74 -3.61 0.14 0.44
C LEU A 74 -3.96 0.54 1.88
N ALA A 75 -5.25 0.63 2.17
CA ALA A 75 -5.73 0.85 3.53
C ALA A 75 -5.73 -0.48 4.29
N VAL A 76 -4.95 -0.53 5.36
CA VAL A 76 -4.88 -1.65 6.31
C VAL A 76 -5.13 -1.14 7.73
N VAL A 77 -5.57 -2.03 8.60
CA VAL A 77 -5.84 -1.77 10.01
C VAL A 77 -5.14 -2.78 10.89
N ASP A 78 -4.54 -2.28 11.97
CA ASP A 78 -3.96 -3.07 13.04
C ASP A 78 -4.66 -2.69 14.35
N THR A 79 -5.11 -3.67 15.13
CA THR A 79 -5.93 -3.44 16.32
C THR A 79 -5.18 -3.81 17.60
N ALA A 80 -4.80 -2.80 18.38
CA ALA A 80 -4.21 -3.01 19.70
C ALA A 80 -5.32 -3.29 20.74
N VAL A 81 -5.42 -4.55 21.18
CA VAL A 81 -6.39 -4.98 22.18
C VAL A 81 -5.71 -5.20 23.52
N PHE A 82 -6.21 -4.55 24.57
CA PHE A 82 -5.71 -4.71 25.93
C PHE A 82 -6.75 -5.36 26.83
N ASP A 83 -6.32 -6.26 27.70
CA ASP A 83 -7.17 -6.78 28.77
C ASP A 83 -7.22 -5.85 30.00
N ALA A 84 -7.98 -6.25 31.02
CA ALA A 84 -8.14 -5.47 32.24
C ALA A 84 -6.83 -5.29 33.02
N GLU A 85 -5.86 -6.17 32.82
CA GLU A 85 -4.53 -6.11 33.40
C GLU A 85 -3.53 -5.29 32.56
N GLY A 86 -3.97 -4.74 31.42
CA GLY A 86 -3.16 -3.91 30.54
C GLY A 86 -2.19 -4.71 29.65
N ARG A 87 -2.42 -6.02 29.46
CA ARG A 87 -1.61 -6.87 28.57
C ARG A 87 -2.14 -6.76 27.14
N LEU A 88 -1.21 -6.68 26.17
CA LEU A 88 -1.54 -6.61 24.75
C LEU A 88 -1.79 -8.01 24.18
N LEU A 89 -2.89 -8.15 23.43
CA LEU A 89 -3.17 -9.34 22.63
C LEU A 89 -2.20 -9.40 21.43
N LEU A 90 -1.53 -10.54 21.30
CA LEU A 90 -0.69 -10.86 20.15
C LEU A 90 -1.12 -12.21 19.58
N MET A 91 -1.01 -12.34 18.27
CA MET A 91 -1.18 -13.58 17.54
C MET A 91 0.14 -14.03 16.95
N GLN A 92 0.33 -15.34 16.85
CA GLN A 92 1.48 -15.90 16.13
C GLN A 92 1.04 -16.22 14.70
N ARG A 93 1.68 -15.58 13.71
CA ARG A 93 1.33 -15.76 12.30
C ARG A 93 1.71 -17.17 11.83
N THR A 94 0.94 -17.70 10.89
CA THR A 94 1.18 -19.05 10.35
C THR A 94 2.25 -19.09 9.26
N ASP A 95 2.54 -17.96 8.62
CA ASP A 95 3.45 -17.86 7.47
C ASP A 95 4.92 -17.71 7.88
N ASP A 96 5.20 -16.85 8.86
CA ASP A 96 6.56 -16.54 9.31
C ASP A 96 6.83 -16.87 10.78
N HIS A 97 5.81 -17.32 11.51
CA HIS A 97 5.86 -17.66 12.94
C HIS A 97 6.26 -16.51 13.87
N LEU A 98 6.22 -15.27 13.38
CA LEU A 98 6.43 -14.08 14.20
C LEU A 98 5.14 -13.69 14.93
N TRP A 99 5.30 -12.91 15.99
CA TRP A 99 4.19 -12.33 16.74
C TRP A 99 3.77 -11.00 16.11
N ALA A 100 2.46 -10.82 15.94
CA ALA A 100 1.85 -9.61 15.42
C ALA A 100 0.61 -9.24 16.25
N ILE A 101 0.17 -7.99 16.14
CA ILE A 101 -1.18 -7.61 16.56
C ILE A 101 -2.19 -8.04 15.47
N PRO A 102 -3.46 -8.31 15.81
CA PRO A 102 -4.46 -8.67 14.81
C PRO A 102 -4.74 -7.52 13.85
N GLY A 103 -4.92 -7.83 12.58
CA GLY A 103 -5.05 -6.80 11.55
C GLY A 103 -5.08 -7.33 10.11
N GLY A 104 -5.44 -6.46 9.18
CA GLY A 104 -5.63 -6.83 7.78
C GLY A 104 -6.08 -5.68 6.89
N GLY A 105 -6.43 -6.01 5.66
CA GLY A 105 -6.91 -5.04 4.68
C GLY A 105 -8.31 -4.54 5.01
N CYS A 106 -8.56 -3.24 4.86
CA CYS A 106 -9.91 -2.71 4.92
C CYS A 106 -10.71 -3.18 3.69
N GLU A 107 -11.93 -3.65 3.91
CA GLU A 107 -12.82 -3.98 2.81
C GLU A 107 -13.47 -2.72 2.19
N VAL A 108 -13.92 -2.85 0.94
CA VAL A 108 -14.65 -1.77 0.26
C VAL A 108 -15.98 -1.51 0.98
N ASN A 109 -16.25 -0.24 1.28
CA ASN A 109 -17.39 0.22 2.09
C ASN A 109 -17.31 -0.14 3.58
N GLU A 110 -16.14 -0.53 4.07
CA GLU A 110 -15.92 -0.82 5.49
C GLU A 110 -15.33 0.41 6.21
N LEU A 111 -15.81 0.68 7.43
CA LEU A 111 -15.17 1.65 8.30
C LEU A 111 -13.89 1.02 8.88
N PRO A 112 -12.76 1.74 9.00
CA PRO A 112 -11.54 1.18 9.57
C PRO A 112 -11.73 0.53 10.95
N ALA A 113 -12.57 1.13 11.81
CA ALA A 113 -12.90 0.56 13.12
C ALA A 113 -13.68 -0.77 13.01
N ALA A 114 -14.57 -0.90 12.02
CA ALA A 114 -15.30 -2.13 11.77
C ALA A 114 -14.38 -3.23 11.21
N GLY A 115 -13.49 -2.87 10.28
CA GLY A 115 -12.46 -3.79 9.76
C GLY A 115 -11.54 -4.29 10.87
N GLY A 116 -11.06 -3.40 11.74
CA GLY A 116 -10.24 -3.80 12.88
C GLY A 116 -10.94 -4.78 13.81
N ALA A 117 -12.21 -4.52 14.15
CA ALA A 117 -13.00 -5.44 14.98
C ALA A 117 -13.29 -6.78 14.29
N ARG A 118 -13.51 -6.79 12.96
CA ARG A 118 -13.68 -8.00 12.16
C ARG A 118 -12.41 -8.85 12.17
N GLU A 119 -11.26 -8.26 11.88
CA GLU A 119 -9.96 -8.97 11.88
C GLU A 119 -9.67 -9.61 13.25
N VAL A 120 -9.89 -8.88 14.36
CA VAL A 120 -9.73 -9.47 15.70
C VAL A 120 -10.63 -10.68 15.88
N LEU A 121 -11.90 -10.60 15.46
CA LEU A 121 -12.84 -11.72 15.58
C LEU A 121 -12.39 -12.93 14.74
N GLU A 122 -11.97 -12.70 13.50
CA GLU A 122 -11.56 -13.74 12.55
C GLU A 122 -10.27 -14.45 13.01
N GLU A 123 -9.28 -13.70 13.48
CA GLU A 123 -7.96 -14.21 13.83
C GLU A 123 -7.88 -14.77 15.26
N THR A 124 -8.71 -14.27 16.18
CA THR A 124 -8.59 -14.58 17.62
C THR A 124 -9.87 -15.13 18.25
N GLY A 125 -11.02 -14.96 17.60
CA GLY A 125 -12.33 -15.34 18.14
C GLY A 125 -12.92 -14.37 19.16
N TYR A 126 -12.23 -13.26 19.48
CA TYR A 126 -12.72 -12.26 20.43
C TYR A 126 -13.56 -11.19 19.73
N THR A 127 -14.65 -10.78 20.38
CA THR A 127 -15.41 -9.57 19.99
C THR A 127 -14.87 -8.38 20.76
N VAL A 128 -14.56 -7.29 20.05
CA VAL A 128 -14.02 -6.06 20.62
C VAL A 128 -14.80 -4.84 20.17
N GLU A 129 -14.73 -3.77 20.94
CA GLU A 129 -15.18 -2.44 20.55
C GLU A 129 -13.93 -1.56 20.37
N VAL A 130 -13.76 -0.97 19.19
CA VAL A 130 -12.66 -0.04 18.92
C VAL A 130 -13.00 1.32 19.51
N THR A 131 -12.19 1.80 20.45
CA THR A 131 -12.46 3.03 21.21
C THR A 131 -11.70 4.25 20.70
N ASP A 132 -10.49 4.05 20.16
CA ASP A 132 -9.56 5.13 19.87
C ASP A 132 -8.75 4.87 18.59
N LEU A 133 -8.41 5.94 17.88
CA LEU A 133 -7.39 5.92 16.82
C LEU A 133 -6.03 6.27 17.43
N ILE A 134 -5.11 5.32 17.44
CA ILE A 134 -3.74 5.52 17.95
C ILE A 134 -2.91 6.36 16.98
N GLY A 135 -3.00 6.06 15.67
CA GLY A 135 -2.23 6.76 14.65
C GLY A 135 -2.42 6.18 13.25
N ILE A 136 -1.84 6.86 12.26
CA ILE A 136 -1.73 6.40 10.88
C ILE A 136 -0.25 6.23 10.58
N PHE A 137 0.13 5.03 10.15
CA PHE A 137 1.52 4.66 9.89
C PHE A 137 1.70 4.34 8.41
N ASP A 138 2.84 4.75 7.85
CA ASP A 138 3.24 4.39 6.51
C ASP A 138 4.25 3.24 6.59
N SER A 139 3.88 2.08 6.04
CA SER A 139 4.66 0.84 6.14
C SER A 139 6.11 0.98 5.67
N ARG A 140 6.36 1.90 4.73
CA ARG A 140 7.71 2.20 4.23
C ARG A 140 8.62 2.83 5.28
N PHE A 141 8.04 3.47 6.29
CA PHE A 141 8.76 4.20 7.33
C PHE A 141 8.57 3.59 8.73
N SER A 142 7.50 2.82 8.97
CA SER A 142 7.22 2.16 10.25
C SER A 142 7.88 0.78 10.39
N GLY A 143 8.43 0.22 9.31
CA GLY A 143 9.08 -1.09 9.33
C GLY A 143 8.10 -2.26 9.51
N THR A 144 6.81 -2.02 9.32
CA THR A 144 5.78 -3.05 9.29
C THR A 144 5.89 -3.84 7.97
N ARG A 145 5.75 -5.17 8.05
CA ARG A 145 5.83 -6.09 6.90
C ARG A 145 4.45 -6.64 6.51
N THR A 146 3.39 -5.87 6.75
CA THR A 146 2.02 -6.17 6.31
C THR A 146 1.96 -6.37 4.80
#